data_AF-A0A847V3V9-F1
#
_entry.id   AF-A0A847V3V9-F1
#
_cell.length_a   1.000
_cell.length_b   1.000
_cell.length_c   1.000
_cell.angle_alpha   90.00
_cell.angle_beta   90.00
_cell.angle_gamma   90.00
#
_symmetry.space_group_name_H-M   'P 1'
#
loop_
_entity.id
_entity.type
_entity.pdbx_description
1 polymer ?
#
loop_
_entity_poly.entity_id
_entity_poly.type
_entity_poly.pdbx_seq_one_letter_code
_entity_poly.pdbx_strand_id
1 'polypeptide(L)'
;MVQRRPPDPSLSAHLREFHQRLPLACDPPNALLSLPDDRILYLAAVLRDTPVPAPALSPEEWQGFLDHLRPHGVYPSWRTGSGPGRRTAGRRSRLWTT
;
A
#
# COMPACT_ATOMS: atom_id res chain seq x y z
N MET A 1 -16.72 -17.51 2.63
CA MET A 1 -15.81 -17.26 1.50
C MET A 1 -16.09 -15.85 0.99
N VAL A 2 -15.19 -14.88 1.20
CA VAL A 2 -15.36 -13.55 0.59
C VAL A 2 -14.90 -13.66 -0.85
N GLN A 3 -15.85 -13.65 -1.78
CA GLN A 3 -15.57 -13.54 -3.22
C GLN A 3 -14.74 -12.26 -3.43
N ARG A 4 -13.43 -12.40 -3.68
CA ARG A 4 -12.53 -11.28 -3.96
C ARG A 4 -12.80 -10.81 -5.37
N ARG A 5 -13.61 -9.75 -5.49
CA ARG A 5 -13.74 -9.02 -6.75
C ARG A 5 -12.34 -8.51 -7.12
N PRO A 6 -11.87 -8.68 -8.37
CA PRO A 6 -10.62 -8.07 -8.79
C PRO A 6 -10.69 -6.56 -8.52
N PRO A 7 -9.58 -5.93 -8.10
CA PRO A 7 -9.55 -4.49 -7.93
C PRO A 7 -10.00 -3.82 -9.24
N ASP A 8 -10.88 -2.84 -9.12
CA ASP A 8 -11.40 -2.11 -10.27
C ASP A 8 -10.22 -1.53 -11.07
N PRO A 9 -10.06 -1.90 -12.36
CA PRO A 9 -8.94 -1.44 -13.18
C PRO A 9 -8.92 0.08 -13.36
N SER A 10 -10.05 0.76 -13.12
CA SER A 10 -10.14 2.22 -13.16
C SER A 10 -9.71 2.91 -11.87
N LEU A 11 -9.50 2.17 -10.77
CA LEU A 11 -9.26 2.77 -9.45
C LEU A 11 -7.95 3.57 -9.41
N SER A 12 -6.88 3.10 -10.05
CA SER A 12 -5.61 3.84 -10.13
C SER A 12 -5.80 5.19 -10.84
N ALA A 13 -6.51 5.19 -11.97
CA ALA A 13 -6.85 6.38 -12.72
C ALA A 13 -7.70 7.36 -11.89
N HIS A 14 -8.75 6.86 -11.23
CA HIS A 14 -9.60 7.68 -10.35
C HIS A 14 -8.82 8.28 -9.18
N LEU A 15 -7.90 7.54 -8.56
CA LEU A 15 -7.05 8.06 -7.49
C LEU A 15 -6.16 9.19 -8.01
N ARG A 16 -5.57 9.04 -9.21
CA ARG A 16 -4.76 10.09 -9.85
C ARG A 16 -5.57 11.34 -10.12
N GLU A 17 -6.74 11.21 -10.74
CA GLU A 17 -7.63 12.33 -11.05
C GLU A 17 -8.11 13.04 -9.78
N PHE A 18 -8.56 12.29 -8.79
CA PHE A 18 -9.04 12.84 -7.52
C PHE A 18 -7.97 13.67 -6.82
N HIS A 19 -6.73 13.17 -6.78
CA HIS A 19 -5.62 13.85 -6.13
C HIS A 19 -4.98 14.99 -6.95
N GLN A 20 -5.45 15.26 -8.17
CA GLN A 20 -5.20 16.55 -8.81
C GLN A 20 -5.97 17.69 -8.12
N ARG A 21 -7.16 17.38 -7.58
CA ARG A 21 -8.03 18.35 -6.90
C ARG A 21 -7.78 18.42 -5.40
N LEU A 22 -7.39 17.30 -4.81
CA LEU A 22 -7.02 17.18 -3.40
C LEU A 22 -5.65 16.52 -3.26
N PRO A 23 -4.55 17.29 -3.33
CA PRO A 23 -3.20 16.72 -3.28
C PRO A 23 -2.96 15.93 -1.99
N LEU A 24 -2.27 14.80 -2.12
CA LEU A 24 -1.68 14.12 -0.98
C LEU A 24 -0.63 15.03 -0.35
N ALA A 25 -0.62 15.12 0.98
CA ALA A 25 0.35 15.88 1.77
C ALA A 25 1.79 15.29 1.75
N CYS A 26 2.11 14.54 0.69
CA CYS A 26 3.45 14.04 0.40
C CYS A 26 4.44 15.22 0.20
N ASP A 27 5.73 14.95 0.40
CA ASP A 27 6.81 15.86 0.00
C ASP A 27 7.73 15.15 -1.01
N PRO A 28 7.72 15.54 -2.31
CA PRO A 28 6.82 16.52 -2.92
C PRO A 28 5.35 16.05 -2.96
N PRO A 29 4.36 16.95 -3.09
CA PRO A 29 2.96 16.58 -3.17
C PRO A 29 2.70 15.55 -4.25
N ASN A 30 1.82 14.59 -3.98
CA ASN A 30 1.47 13.50 -4.91
C ASN A 30 2.64 12.58 -5.34
N ALA A 31 3.81 12.60 -4.68
CA ALA A 31 4.93 11.72 -5.03
C ALA A 31 4.54 10.24 -5.14
N LEU A 32 3.66 9.75 -4.26
CA LEU A 32 3.14 8.38 -4.28
C LEU A 32 2.33 8.02 -5.53
N LEU A 33 1.76 9.02 -6.21
CA LEU A 33 1.03 8.79 -7.45
C LEU A 33 1.98 8.56 -8.63
N SER A 34 3.28 8.84 -8.51
CA SER A 34 4.24 8.48 -9.58
C SER A 34 4.46 6.97 -9.72
N LEU A 35 4.05 6.19 -8.72
CA LEU A 35 4.21 4.74 -8.71
C LEU A 35 3.39 4.07 -9.84
N PRO A 36 3.85 2.91 -10.34
CA PRO A 36 3.05 2.03 -11.19
C PRO A 36 1.70 1.66 -10.57
N ASP A 37 0.71 1.41 -11.42
CA ASP A 37 -0.68 1.20 -11.00
C ASP A 37 -0.86 0.00 -10.06
N ASP A 38 -0.17 -1.11 -10.31
CA ASP A 38 -0.17 -2.28 -9.43
C ASP A 38 0.32 -1.94 -8.01
N ARG A 39 1.33 -1.06 -7.91
CA ARG A 39 1.89 -0.59 -6.63
C ARG A 39 0.96 0.41 -5.93
N ILE A 40 0.28 1.28 -6.68
CA ILE A 40 -0.76 2.18 -6.13
C ILE A 40 -1.92 1.36 -5.60
N LEU A 41 -2.42 0.38 -6.34
CA LEU A 41 -3.51 -0.48 -5.93
C LEU A 41 -3.14 -1.31 -4.70
N TYR A 42 -1.91 -1.83 -4.66
CA TYR A 42 -1.39 -2.53 -3.50
C TYR A 42 -1.30 -1.61 -2.27
N LEU A 43 -0.77 -0.40 -2.43
CA LEU A 43 -0.71 0.59 -1.35
C LEU A 43 -2.11 0.96 -0.84
N ALA A 44 -3.04 1.25 -1.74
CA ALA A 44 -4.42 1.57 -1.39
C ALA A 44 -5.08 0.41 -0.63
N ALA A 45 -4.82 -0.84 -1.03
CA ALA A 45 -5.31 -2.00 -0.32
C ALA A 45 -4.68 -2.15 1.07
N VAL A 46 -3.38 -1.92 1.22
CA VAL A 46 -2.69 -1.92 2.52
C VAL A 46 -3.28 -0.86 3.45
N LEU A 47 -3.47 0.38 2.97
CA LEU A 47 -4.06 1.47 3.76
C LEU A 47 -5.51 1.19 4.16
N ARG A 48 -6.25 0.42 3.35
CA ARG A 48 -7.64 0.01 3.62
C ARG A 48 -7.74 -1.31 4.40
N ASP A 49 -6.64 -1.87 4.86
CA ASP A 49 -6.57 -3.22 5.47
C ASP A 49 -7.29 -4.30 4.62
N THR A 50 -7.23 -4.15 3.30
CA THR A 50 -7.87 -5.03 2.34
C THR A 50 -6.87 -6.11 1.91
N PRO A 51 -7.21 -7.41 2.09
CA PRO A 51 -6.25 -8.47 1.80
C PRO A 51 -6.16 -8.72 0.29
N VAL A 52 -5.12 -8.15 -0.33
CA VAL A 52 -4.74 -8.38 -1.74
C VAL A 52 -3.44 -9.20 -1.82
N PRO A 53 -3.18 -9.92 -2.92
CA PRO A 53 -1.86 -10.47 -3.18
C PRO A 53 -0.83 -9.34 -3.33
N ALA A 54 0.39 -9.57 -2.85
CA ALA A 54 1.49 -8.64 -3.07
C ALA A 54 1.90 -8.67 -4.56
N PRO A 55 2.31 -7.52 -5.13
CA PRO A 55 2.85 -7.49 -6.49
C PRO A 55 4.13 -8.34 -6.58
N ALA A 56 4.35 -8.92 -7.76
CA ALA A 56 5.54 -9.70 -8.05
C ALA A 56 6.72 -8.75 -8.31
N LEU A 57 7.37 -8.31 -7.24
CA LEU A 57 8.53 -7.41 -7.28
C LEU A 57 9.80 -8.13 -6.86
N SER A 58 10.93 -7.77 -7.48
CA SER A 58 12.26 -8.18 -7.01
C SER A 58 12.57 -7.57 -5.63
N PRO A 59 13.56 -8.09 -4.89
CA PRO A 59 14.00 -7.49 -3.63
C PRO A 59 14.39 -6.01 -3.75
N GLU A 60 15.03 -5.63 -4.85
CA GLU A 60 15.47 -4.27 -5.16
C GLU A 60 14.27 -3.37 -5.46
N GLU A 61 13.30 -3.85 -6.23
CA GLU A 61 12.05 -3.14 -6.51
C GLU A 61 11.21 -2.95 -5.24
N TRP A 62 11.19 -3.96 -4.38
CA TRP A 62 10.62 -3.83 -3.04
C TRP A 62 11.31 -2.74 -2.26
N GLN A 63 12.65 -2.72 -2.24
CA GLN A 63 13.40 -1.69 -1.53
C GLN A 63 13.08 -0.30 -2.08
N GLY A 64 13.08 -0.12 -3.40
CA GLY A 64 12.72 1.14 -4.05
C GLY A 64 11.28 1.58 -3.75
N PHE A 65 10.32 0.65 -3.71
CA PHE A 65 8.94 0.94 -3.29
C PHE A 65 8.90 1.43 -1.84
N LEU A 66 9.62 0.77 -0.92
CA LEU A 66 9.69 1.20 0.48
C LEU A 66 10.36 2.56 0.65
N ASP A 67 11.39 2.84 -0.14
CA ASP A 67 12.08 4.12 -0.11
C ASP A 67 11.15 5.27 -0.56
N HIS A 68 10.21 5.01 -1.47
CA HIS A 68 9.15 5.98 -1.82
C HIS A 68 8.14 6.21 -0.69
N LEU A 69 7.93 5.22 0.19
CA LEU A 69 6.95 5.31 1.28
C LEU A 69 7.50 6.05 2.51
N ARG A 70 8.81 5.93 2.78
CA ARG A 70 9.44 6.50 3.99
C ARG A 70 9.25 8.01 4.17
N PRO A 71 9.40 8.87 3.14
CA PRO A 71 9.17 10.31 3.29
C PRO A 71 7.74 10.66 3.72
N HIS A 72 6.80 9.73 3.58
CA HIS A 72 5.39 9.91 3.89
C HIS A 72 4.98 9.22 5.20
N GLY A 73 5.95 8.79 6.01
CA GLY A 73 5.70 8.14 7.30
C GLY A 73 5.06 6.75 7.17
N VAL A 74 5.02 6.17 5.97
CA VAL A 74 4.45 4.85 5.73
C VAL A 74 5.56 3.81 5.91
N TYR A 75 5.61 3.22 7.11
CA TYR A 75 6.57 2.16 7.44
C TYR A 75 5.87 0.80 7.46
N PRO A 76 6.31 -0.17 6.64
CA PRO A 76 5.76 -1.51 6.70
C PRO A 76 6.24 -2.20 7.98
N SER A 77 5.31 -2.49 8.88
CA SER A 77 5.57 -3.17 10.16
C SER A 77 5.85 -4.67 10.03
N TRP A 78 5.76 -5.25 8.83
CA TRP A 78 5.92 -6.68 8.59
C TRP A 78 7.38 -7.13 8.33
N ARG A 79 8.34 -6.19 8.25
CA ARG A 79 9.76 -6.54 8.03
C ARG A 79 10.45 -7.12 9.29
N THR A 80 9.85 -6.98 10.46
CA THR A 80 10.24 -7.73 11.68
C THR A 80 9.62 -9.13 11.63
N GLY A 81 10.17 -10.00 10.78
CA GLY A 81 10.01 -11.45 10.92
C GLY A 81 8.75 -12.10 10.32
N SER A 82 8.05 -11.45 9.39
CA SER A 82 6.96 -12.13 8.66
C SER A 82 6.82 -11.59 7.24
N GLY A 83 7.53 -12.22 6.30
CA GLY A 83 7.26 -12.04 4.88
C GLY A 83 5.79 -12.34 4.53
N PRO A 84 5.34 -12.01 3.31
CA PRO A 84 3.96 -12.20 2.87
C PRO A 84 3.71 -13.70 2.60
N GLY A 85 3.70 -14.50 3.66
CA GLY A 85 3.63 -15.96 3.58
C GLY A 85 2.88 -16.63 4.72
N ARG A 86 2.58 -15.95 5.83
CA ARG A 86 1.74 -16.52 6.89
C ARG A 86 0.85 -15.47 7.54
N ARG A 87 -0.34 -15.30 6.98
CA ARG A 87 -1.48 -14.83 7.79
C ARG A 87 -2.03 -16.03 8.55
N THR A 88 -1.46 -16.31 9.72
CA THR A 88 -2.20 -17.05 10.74
C THR A 88 -3.30 -16.14 11.27
N ALA A 89 -4.52 -16.62 11.19
CA ALA A 89 -5.71 -15.98 11.73
C ALA A 89 -5.51 -15.64 13.22
N GLY A 90 -5.93 -14.44 13.60
CA GLY A 90 -6.20 -14.09 14.99
C GLY A 90 -5.08 -13.38 15.72
N ARG A 91 -5.01 -12.05 15.62
CA ARG A 91 -4.83 -11.22 16.81
C ARG A 91 -5.27 -9.78 16.57
N ARG A 92 -6.34 -9.39 17.28
CA ARG A 92 -6.68 -8.00 17.56
C ARG A 92 -5.58 -7.41 18.44
N SER A 93 -4.91 -6.37 17.97
CA SER A 93 -4.20 -5.39 18.80
C SER A 93 -4.33 -4.07 18.04
N ARG A 94 -5.30 -3.18 18.32
CA ARG A 94 -5.38 -2.30 19.51
C ARG A 94 -3.99 -2.11 20.14
N LEU A 95 -3.36 -0.98 19.86
CA LEU A 95 -2.61 -0.13 20.79
C LEU A 95 -2.05 1.07 19.99
N TRP A 96 -2.73 2.20 20.13
CA TRP A 96 -2.16 3.53 19.94
C TRP A 96 -1.69 3.97 21.33
N THR A 97 -0.40 4.23 21.49
CA THR A 97 0.26 4.91 22.63
C THR A 97 1.76 4.91 22.29
N THR A 98 2.54 5.98 22.30
CA THR A 98 2.39 7.37 22.77
C THR A 98 3.43 8.19 22.01
#